data_AF-A0A401IGY6-F1
#
_entry.id   AF-A0A401IGY6-F1
#
_cell.length_a   1.000
_cell.length_b   1.000
_cell.length_c   1.000
_cell.angle_alpha   90.00
_cell.angle_beta   90.00
_cell.angle_gamma   90.00
#
_symmetry.space_group_name_H-M   'P 1'
#
loop_
_entity.id
_entity.type
_entity.pdbx_description
1 polymer ?
#
loop_
_entity_poly.entity_id
_entity_poly.type
_entity_poly.pdbx_seq_one_letter_code
_entity_poly.pdbx_strand_id
1 'polypeptide(L)' 'MVVKNEIIANLDKLPEALQIEILHYSEYLISRYLQQNQEQKSTKRGCLGILKGKIVMSDDFDEPLEEMKE' A
#
# COMPACT_ATOMS: atom_id res chain seq x y z
N MET A 1 30.07 6.31 -1.62
CA MET A 1 30.59 6.63 -0.27
C MET A 1 30.67 8.12 0.02
N VAL A 2 30.67 9.01 -0.98
CA VAL A 2 30.86 10.47 -0.80
C VAL A 2 29.73 11.11 0.03
N VAL A 3 28.46 10.84 -0.30
CA VAL A 3 27.30 11.44 0.36
C VAL A 3 27.20 11.09 1.85
N LYS A 4 27.51 9.85 2.22
CA LYS A 4 27.47 9.42 3.64
C LYS A 4 28.45 10.23 4.50
N ASN A 5 29.65 10.50 3.97
CA ASN A 5 30.67 11.24 4.70
C ASN A 5 30.31 12.72 4.84
N GLU A 6 29.67 13.32 3.83
CA GLU A 6 29.17 14.70 3.92
C GLU A 6 28.02 14.85 4.93
N ILE A 7 27.13 13.86 5.04
CA ILE A 7 26.05 13.88 6.04
C ILE A 7 26.64 13.90 7.46
N ILE A 8 27.65 13.07 7.74
CA ILE A 8 28.32 13.02 9.04
C ILE A 8 29.02 14.35 9.35
N ALA A 9 29.77 14.90 8.39
CA ALA A 9 30.47 16.17 8.57
C ALA A 9 29.54 17.37 8.80
N ASN A 10 28.29 17.31 8.35
CA ASN A 10 27.28 18.33 8.60
C ASN A 10 26.54 18.11 9.93
N LEU A 11 26.37 16.87 10.39
CA LEU A 11 25.77 16.55 11.69
C LEU A 11 26.57 17.16 12.85
N ASP A 12 27.91 17.13 12.78
CA ASP A 12 28.78 17.72 13.82
C ASP A 12 28.63 19.26 13.94
N LYS A 13 28.08 19.92 12.93
CA LYS A 13 27.88 21.39 12.91
C LYS A 13 26.48 21.81 13.37
N LEU A 14 25.58 20.85 13.55
CA LEU A 14 24.16 21.11 13.82
C LEU A 14 23.85 20.97 15.31
N PRO A 15 22.98 21.84 15.86
CA PRO A 15 22.39 21.66 17.19
C PRO A 15 21.65 20.32 17.32
N GLU A 16 21.65 19.76 18.54
CA GLU A 16 21.05 18.46 18.86
C GLU A 16 19.58 18.34 18.42
N ALA A 17 18.79 19.42 18.55
CA ALA A 17 17.39 19.45 18.09
C ALA A 17 17.22 19.12 16.60
N LEU A 18 18.12 19.61 15.74
CA LEU A 18 18.07 19.35 14.29
C LEU A 18 18.61 17.94 13.95
N GLN A 19 19.50 17.39 14.76
CA GLN A 19 19.96 16.01 14.61
C GLN A 19 18.81 15.02 14.86
N ILE A 20 17.94 15.31 15.84
CA ILE A 20 16.74 14.53 16.14
C ILE A 20 15.76 14.55 14.95
N GLU A 21 15.55 15.71 14.31
CA GLU A 21 14.71 15.79 13.11
C GLU A 21 15.26 14.96 11.95
N ILE A 22 16.59 14.97 11.75
CA ILE A 22 17.25 14.14 10.74
C ILE A 22 17.04 12.66 11.03
N LEU A 23 17.15 12.25 12.30
CA LEU A 23 16.88 10.87 12.72
C LEU A 23 15.45 10.46 12.34
N HIS A 24 14.44 11.24 12.76
CA HIS A 24 13.05 10.96 12.44
C HIS A 24 12.80 10.91 10.92
N TYR A 25 13.40 11.83 10.16
CA TYR A 25 13.25 11.84 8.71
C TYR A 25 13.90 10.62 8.05
N SER A 26 15.03 10.15 8.57
CA SER A 26 15.67 8.93 8.08
C SER A 26 14.80 7.69 8.29
N GLU A 27 14.14 7.57 9.44
CA GLU A 27 13.18 6.51 9.75
C GLU A 27 11.93 6.59 8.86
N TYR A 28 11.43 7.80 8.62
CA TYR A 28 10.34 8.05 7.69
C TYR A 28 10.68 7.59 6.26
N LEU A 29 11.88 7.91 5.76
CA LEU A 29 12.31 7.46 4.44
C LEU A 29 12.37 5.93 4.37
N ILE A 30 12.98 5.27 5.36
CA ILE A 30 13.09 3.81 5.40
C ILE A 30 11.69 3.16 5.40
N SER A 31 10.80 3.60 6.29
CA SER A 31 9.44 3.07 6.40
C SER A 31 8.63 3.28 5.12
N ARG A 32 8.70 4.47 4.52
CA ARG A 32 8.02 4.78 3.26
C ARG A 32 8.48 3.88 2.11
N TYR A 33 9.79 3.68 1.94
CA TYR A 33 10.30 2.82 0.88
C TYR A 33 10.00 1.33 1.13
N LEU A 34 9.94 0.90 2.39
CA LEU A 34 9.50 -0.46 2.74
C LEU A 34 8.01 -0.67 2.43
N GLN A 35 7.14 0.28 2.78
CA GLN A 35 5.70 0.22 2.46
C GLN A 35 5.44 0.27 0.96
N GLN A 36 6.10 1.16 0.23
CA GLN A 36 5.89 1.30 -1.22
C GLN A 36 6.30 0.02 -1.99
N ASN A 37 7.34 -0.69 -1.52
CA ASN A 37 7.73 -1.99 -2.07
C ASN A 37 6.74 -3.12 -1.74
N GLN A 38 5.97 -3.00 -0.64
CA GLN A 38 4.90 -3.95 -0.31
C GLN A 38 3.66 -3.71 -1.16
N GLU A 39 3.28 -2.47 -1.42
CA GLU A 39 2.10 -2.12 -2.22
C GLU A 39 2.26 -2.49 -3.71
N GLN A 40 3.46 -2.32 -4.28
CA GLN A 40 3.74 -2.68 -5.68
C GLN A 40 3.61 -4.19 -5.98
N LYS A 41 3.67 -5.06 -4.96
CA LYS A 41 3.43 -6.51 -5.13
C LYS A 41 1.95 -6.89 -5.26
N SER A 42 1.01 -5.96 -5.05
CA SER A 42 -0.43 -6.24 -5.12
C SER A 42 -1.05 -5.98 -6.51
N THR A 43 -0.31 -6.21 -7.59
CA THR A 43 -0.89 -6.17 -8.95
C THR A 43 -1.40 -7.55 -9.38
N LYS A 44 -2.40 -8.08 -8.68
CA LYS A 44 -3.35 -9.01 -9.29
C LYS A 44 -4.70 -8.30 -9.42
N ARG A 45 -4.77 -7.41 -10.42
CA ARG A 45 -6.07 -6.97 -10.96
C ARG A 45 -6.71 -8.19 -11.61
N GLY A 46 -7.82 -8.67 -11.04
CA GLY A 46 -8.55 -9.80 -11.58
C GLY A 46 -9.51 -10.42 -10.57
N CYS A 47 -10.56 -9.69 -10.20
CA CYS A 47 -11.66 -10.24 -9.40
C CYS A 47 -12.67 -11.02 -10.26
N LEU A 48 -12.25 -11.56 -11.40
CA LEU A 48 -13.10 -12.37 -12.26
C LEU A 48 -13.44 -13.68 -11.54
N GLY A 49 -14.73 -13.89 -11.29
CA GLY A 49 -15.21 -15.15 -10.68
C GLY A 49 -15.15 -15.21 -9.15
N ILE A 50 -14.90 -14.11 -8.43
CA ILE A 50 -14.99 -14.11 -6.95
C ILE A 50 -16.39 -14.55 -6.46
N LEU A 51 -17.42 -14.25 -7.26
CA LEU A 51 -18.80 -14.59 -6.97
C LEU A 51 -19.28 -15.86 -7.70
N LYS A 52 -18.37 -16.62 -8.35
CA LYS A 52 -18.73 -17.85 -9.05
C LYS A 52 -19.31 -18.86 -8.05
N GLY A 53 -20.55 -19.29 -8.29
CA GLY A 53 -21.27 -20.23 -7.41
C GLY A 53 -21.93 -19.59 -6.18
N LYS A 54 -21.82 -18.26 -6.00
CA LYS A 54 -22.57 -17.51 -4.98
C LYS A 54 -23.86 -16.88 -5.54
N ILE A 55 -23.91 -16.64 -6.85
CA ILE A 55 -25.08 -16.12 -7.54
C ILE A 55 -25.70 -17.29 -8.31
N VAL A 56 -26.98 -17.55 -8.05
CA VAL A 56 -27.80 -18.50 -8.81
C VAL A 56 -28.75 -17.66 -9.68
N MET A 57 -28.72 -17.88 -10.98
CA MET A 57 -29.57 -17.19 -11.96
C MET A 57 -30.21 -18.26 -12.84
N SER A 58 -31.48 -18.08 -13.16
CA SER A 58 -32.24 -18.87 -14.14
C SER A 58 -31.61 -18.74 -15.54
N ASP A 59 -31.88 -19.70 -16.41
CA ASP A 59 -31.43 -19.63 -17.82
C ASP A 59 -32.13 -18.48 -18.57
N ASP A 60 -33.31 -18.08 -18.11
CA ASP A 60 -34.04 -16.90 -18.56
C ASP A 60 -33.81 -15.74 -17.58
N PHE A 61 -33.26 -14.62 -18.09
CA PHE A 61 -32.95 -13.43 -17.30
C PHE A 61 -34.21 -12.66 -16.88
N ASP A 62 -35.27 -12.73 -17.68
CA ASP A 62 -36.52 -12.01 -17.41
C ASP A 62 -37.42 -12.78 -16.43
N GLU A 63 -37.04 -14.02 -16.06
CA GLU A 63 -37.75 -14.81 -15.07
C GLU A 63 -37.52 -14.23 -13.66
N PRO A 64 -38.59 -13.87 -12.92
CA PRO A 64 -38.45 -13.31 -11.59
C PRO A 64 -37.91 -14.37 -10.63
N LEU A 65 -36.98 -13.96 -9.75
CA LEU A 65 -36.49 -14.81 -8.67
C LEU A 65 -37.67 -15.24 -7.78
N GLU A 66 -37.67 -16.50 -7.33
CA GLU A 66 -38.70 -17.03 -6.45
C GLU A 66 -38.92 -16.16 -5.19
N GLU A 67 -37.85 -15.55 -4.67
CA GLU A 67 -37.88 -14.63 -3.52
C GLU A 67 -38.50 -13.26 -3.82
N MET A 68 -38.67 -12.91 -5.10
CA MET A 68 -39.30 -11.67 -5.57
C MET A 68 -40.76 -11.87 -6.01
N LYS A 69 -41.29 -13.10 -5.88
CA LYS A 69 -42.68 -13.44 -6.25
C LYS A 69 -43.70 -13.19 -5.12
N GLU A 70 -43.41 -12.29 -4.17
CA GLU A 70 -44.36 -11.78 -3.16
C GLU A 70 -44.81 -10.34 -3.41
#